data_AF-A0A7Y3AUL6-F1
#
_entry.id   AF-A0A7Y3AUL6-F1
#
_cell.length_a   1.000
_cell.length_b   1.000
_cell.length_c   1.000
_cell.angle_alpha   90.00
_cell.angle_beta   90.00
_cell.angle_gamma   90.00
#
_symmetry.space_group_name_H-M   'P 1'
#
loop_
_entity.id
_entity.type
_entity.pdbx_description
1 polymer ?
#
loop_
_entity_poly.entity_id
_entity_poly.type
_entity_poly.pdbx_seq_one_letter_code
_entity_poly.pdbx_strand_id
1 'polypeptide(L)'
;AASSGNPGIMEYQGVDTKTGKRLFKQGPFIEGTNNIGEFLAIVHGLAYLKKKNSDRIIYSDSRTAISWVRKKNCNTKLLENNKNRPLFNLIRRAIEWLNNNSYNTPIVKWETKAWGEIPADFGRK
;
A
#
# COMPACT_ATOMS: atom_id res chain seq x y z
N ALA A 1 -5.28 2.35 -2.94
CA ALA A 1 -5.27 1.09 -3.71
C ALA A 1 -6.63 0.91 -4.36
N ALA A 2 -6.84 -0.08 -5.22
CA ALA A 2 -8.16 -0.38 -5.77
C ALA A 2 -8.40 -1.90 -5.79
N SER A 3 -9.64 -2.31 -5.56
CA SER A 3 -10.07 -3.71 -5.62
C SER A 3 -11.46 -3.83 -6.25
N SER A 4 -11.62 -4.65 -7.28
CA SER A 4 -12.93 -4.93 -7.89
C SER A 4 -13.61 -6.09 -7.13
N GLY A 5 -14.28 -5.75 -6.03
CA GLY A 5 -14.77 -6.71 -5.04
C GLY A 5 -13.84 -6.82 -3.83
N ASN A 6 -14.33 -7.35 -2.71
CA ASN A 6 -13.55 -7.46 -1.47
C ASN A 6 -13.89 -8.78 -0.72
N PRO A 7 -13.22 -9.90 -1.04
CA PRO A 7 -12.03 -10.00 -1.90
C PRO A 7 -12.33 -9.89 -3.41
N GLY A 8 -11.34 -9.46 -4.19
CA GLY A 8 -11.46 -9.27 -5.64
C GLY A 8 -10.11 -8.97 -6.31
N ILE A 9 -10.15 -8.58 -7.59
CA ILE A 9 -8.92 -8.19 -8.31
C ILE A 9 -8.38 -6.90 -7.71
N MET A 10 -7.16 -6.95 -7.18
CA MET A 10 -6.57 -5.84 -6.41
C MET A 10 -5.31 -5.31 -7.08
N GLU A 11 -5.18 -3.99 -7.16
CA GLU A 11 -3.97 -3.29 -7.61
C GLU A 11 -3.65 -2.09 -6.71
N TYR A 12 -2.39 -1.67 -6.71
CA TYR A 12 -1.97 -0.47 -5.99
C TYR A 12 -0.92 0.32 -6.76
N GLN A 13 -0.77 1.59 -6.41
CA GLN A 13 0.19 2.49 -7.03
C GLN A 13 0.68 3.53 -6.04
N GLY A 14 1.83 4.12 -6.34
CA GLY A 14 2.32 5.33 -5.71
C GLY A 14 2.47 6.42 -6.77
N VAL A 15 2.07 7.64 -6.43
CA VAL A 15 2.19 8.81 -7.30
C VAL A 15 2.92 9.93 -6.58
N ASP A 16 3.55 10.82 -7.33
CA ASP A 16 3.99 12.10 -6.82
C ASP A 16 2.76 12.99 -6.54
N THR A 17 2.60 13.43 -5.28
CA THR A 17 1.37 14.10 -4.83
C THR A 17 1.11 15.45 -5.50
N LYS A 18 2.15 16.12 -6.01
CA LYS A 18 2.04 17.42 -6.68
C LYS A 18 1.72 17.25 -8.16
N THR A 19 2.37 16.31 -8.83
CA THR A 19 2.28 16.17 -10.29
C THR A 19 1.32 15.07 -10.76
N GLY A 20 0.89 14.18 -9.85
CA GLY A 20 0.11 12.99 -10.20
C GLY A 20 0.92 11.92 -10.95
N LYS A 21 2.23 12.14 -11.18
CA LYS A 21 3.07 11.20 -11.92
C LYS A 21 3.16 9.88 -11.16
N ARG A 22 2.80 8.78 -11.83
CA ARG A 22 2.93 7.42 -11.28
C ARG A 22 4.41 7.06 -11.11
N LEU A 23 4.81 6.76 -9.87
CA LEU A 23 6.17 6.36 -9.50
C LEU A 23 6.33 4.85 -9.52
N PHE A 24 5.30 4.12 -9.12
CA PHE A 24 5.22 2.67 -9.20
C PHE A 24 3.77 2.21 -9.27
N LYS A 25 3.58 1.00 -9.79
CA LYS A 25 2.29 0.30 -9.86
C LYS A 25 2.54 -1.19 -9.67
N GLN A 26 1.65 -1.88 -8.97
CA GLN A 26 1.70 -3.32 -8.79
C GLN A 26 0.31 -3.95 -8.89
N GLY A 27 0.26 -5.17 -9.43
CA GLY A 27 -0.97 -5.89 -9.74
C GLY A 27 -1.27 -5.87 -11.25
N PRO A 28 -2.43 -6.36 -11.67
CA PRO A 28 -3.52 -6.88 -10.82
C PRO A 28 -3.16 -8.20 -10.11
N PHE A 29 -3.55 -8.33 -8.85
CA PHE A 29 -3.59 -9.59 -8.12
C PHE A 29 -4.99 -10.16 -8.21
N ILE A 30 -5.13 -11.45 -8.54
CA ILE A 30 -6.42 -12.07 -8.85
C ILE A 30 -7.41 -12.02 -7.68
N GLU A 31 -6.90 -12.19 -6.46
CA GLU A 31 -7.74 -12.22 -5.25
C GLU A 31 -7.00 -11.54 -4.08
N GLY A 32 -7.46 -10.36 -3.72
CA GLY A 32 -6.95 -9.55 -2.62
C GLY A 32 -8.04 -8.65 -2.03
N THR A 33 -7.69 -7.92 -0.97
CA THR A 33 -8.58 -6.95 -0.33
C THR A 33 -8.00 -5.56 -0.45
N ASN A 34 -8.84 -4.53 -0.37
CA ASN A 34 -8.37 -3.14 -0.45
C ASN A 34 -7.32 -2.83 0.63
N ASN A 35 -7.55 -3.27 1.87
CA ASN A 35 -6.62 -3.05 2.99
C ASN A 35 -5.25 -3.71 2.76
N ILE A 36 -5.18 -4.89 2.12
CA ILE A 36 -3.91 -5.51 1.73
C ILE A 36 -3.18 -4.61 0.72
N GLY A 37 -3.89 -4.15 -0.30
CA GLY A 37 -3.32 -3.27 -1.32
C GLY A 37 -2.76 -1.97 -0.72
N GLU A 38 -3.50 -1.34 0.20
CA GLU A 38 -3.06 -0.13 0.90
C GLU A 38 -1.83 -0.38 1.77
N PHE A 39 -1.79 -1.50 2.51
CA PHE A 39 -0.62 -1.89 3.29
C PHE A 39 0.62 -2.08 2.40
N LEU A 40 0.48 -2.85 1.33
CA LEU A 40 1.56 -3.11 0.39
C LEU A 40 2.04 -1.83 -0.32
N ALA A 41 1.13 -0.90 -0.64
CA ALA A 41 1.49 0.38 -1.23
C ALA A 41 2.38 1.22 -0.31
N ILE A 42 2.08 1.27 0.98
CA ILE A 42 2.89 2.01 1.96
C ILE A 42 4.28 1.35 2.08
N VAL A 43 4.35 0.02 2.22
CA VAL A 43 5.64 -0.68 2.34
C VAL A 43 6.49 -0.52 1.08
N HIS A 44 5.87 -0.60 -0.11
CA HIS A 44 6.55 -0.32 -1.38
C HIS A 44 7.06 1.12 -1.40
N GLY A 45 6.24 2.09 -0.99
CA GLY A 45 6.64 3.50 -0.87
C GLY A 45 7.86 3.69 0.03
N LEU A 46 7.89 3.06 1.20
CA LEU A 46 9.03 3.10 2.12
C LEU A 46 10.31 2.54 1.47
N ALA A 47 10.22 1.37 0.85
CA ALA A 47 11.34 0.75 0.15
C ALA A 47 11.83 1.60 -1.03
N TYR A 48 10.90 2.19 -1.78
CA TYR A 48 11.19 3.09 -2.90
C TYR A 48 11.95 4.33 -2.44
N LEU A 49 11.47 5.01 -1.40
CA LEU A 49 12.12 6.22 -0.87
C LEU A 49 13.49 5.91 -0.26
N LYS A 50 13.61 4.81 0.49
CA LYS A 50 14.90 4.35 1.03
C LYS A 50 15.92 4.10 -0.09
N LYS A 51 15.53 3.39 -1.16
CA LYS A 51 16.40 3.12 -2.33
C LYS A 51 16.85 4.41 -3.03
N LYS A 52 16.04 5.46 -2.99
CA LYS A 52 16.32 6.77 -3.57
C LYS A 52 17.01 7.74 -2.62
N ASN A 53 17.30 7.33 -1.38
CA ASN A 53 17.79 8.20 -0.30
C ASN A 53 16.94 9.48 -0.17
N SER A 54 15.62 9.32 -0.21
CA SER A 54 14.65 10.43 -0.20
C SER A 54 14.01 10.58 1.18
N ASP A 55 13.86 11.82 1.62
CA ASP A 55 13.27 12.25 2.91
C ASP A 55 11.76 12.61 2.82
N ARG A 56 11.21 12.61 1.60
CA ARG A 56 9.77 12.81 1.33
C ARG A 56 8.87 12.01 2.27
N ILE A 57 7.70 12.58 2.57
CA ILE A 57 6.63 11.92 3.34
C ILE A 57 5.77 11.00 2.48
N ILE A 58 5.12 10.02 3.10
CA ILE A 58 4.11 9.16 2.46
C ILE A 58 2.73 9.53 2.99
N TYR A 59 1.78 9.75 2.08
CA TYR A 59 0.37 9.87 2.41
C TYR A 59 -0.38 8.56 2.17
N SER A 60 -1.30 8.23 3.07
CA SER A 60 -2.31 7.19 2.88
C SER A 60 -3.61 7.62 3.52
N ASP A 61 -4.74 7.39 2.86
CA ASP A 61 -6.06 7.61 3.42
C ASP A 61 -6.53 6.44 4.30
N SER A 62 -5.76 5.36 4.41
CA SER A 62 -6.11 4.16 5.17
C SER A 62 -5.47 4.10 6.56
N ARG A 63 -6.27 4.33 7.61
CA ARG A 63 -5.83 4.15 9.00
C ARG A 63 -5.45 2.70 9.30
N THR A 64 -6.12 1.74 8.69
CA THR A 64 -5.84 0.31 8.83
C THR A 64 -4.44 -0.02 8.33
N ALA A 65 -4.12 0.39 7.10
CA ALA A 65 -2.81 0.12 6.49
C ALA A 65 -1.68 0.82 7.26
N ILE A 66 -1.86 2.08 7.66
CA ILE A 66 -0.90 2.81 8.51
C ILE A 66 -0.67 2.04 9.82
N SER A 67 -1.74 1.57 10.47
CA SER A 67 -1.62 0.77 11.69
C SER A 67 -0.89 -0.56 11.46
N TRP A 68 -1.10 -1.23 10.33
CA TRP A 68 -0.44 -2.50 10.00
C TRP A 68 1.06 -2.30 9.75
N VAL A 69 1.45 -1.24 9.06
CA VAL A 69 2.86 -0.87 8.88
C VAL A 69 3.53 -0.58 10.21
N ARG A 70 2.89 0.21 11.09
CA ARG A 70 3.41 0.48 12.44
C ARG A 70 3.59 -0.79 13.27
N LYS A 71 2.67 -1.75 13.13
CA LYS A 71 2.73 -3.07 13.79
C LYS A 71 3.66 -4.07 13.08
N LYS A 72 4.26 -3.67 11.95
CA LYS A 72 5.05 -4.54 11.06
C LYS A 72 4.36 -5.85 10.69
N ASN A 73 3.04 -5.83 10.56
CA ASN A 73 2.26 -7.04 10.29
C ASN A 73 0.98 -6.72 9.50
N CYS A 74 0.68 -7.56 8.51
CA CYS A 74 -0.54 -7.48 7.70
C CYS A 74 -1.65 -8.32 8.35
N ASN A 75 -2.51 -7.70 9.16
CA ASN A 75 -3.55 -8.41 9.93
C ASN A 75 -4.81 -8.70 9.10
N THR A 76 -4.63 -9.33 7.93
CA THR A 76 -5.73 -9.68 7.02
C THR A 76 -6.51 -10.92 7.52
N LYS A 77 -7.82 -10.95 7.21
CA LYS A 77 -8.68 -12.14 7.41
C LYS A 77 -8.80 -13.00 6.15
N LEU A 78 -8.25 -12.56 5.02
CA LEU A 78 -8.22 -13.34 3.79
C LEU A 78 -7.38 -14.61 4.05
N LEU A 79 -7.90 -15.78 3.67
CA LEU A 79 -7.19 -17.04 3.79
C LEU A 79 -6.33 -17.28 2.55
N GLU A 80 -5.10 -17.77 2.74
CA GLU A 80 -4.22 -18.11 1.62
C GLU A 80 -4.75 -19.33 0.85
N ASN A 81 -4.74 -19.23 -0.48
CA ASN A 81 -5.11 -20.30 -1.39
C ASN A 81 -4.26 -20.22 -2.68
N ASN A 82 -4.53 -21.10 -3.64
CA ASN A 82 -3.74 -21.16 -4.89
C ASN A 82 -3.86 -19.89 -5.75
N LYS A 83 -5.00 -19.18 -5.72
CA LYS A 83 -5.24 -17.96 -6.51
C LYS A 83 -4.48 -16.76 -5.95
N ASN A 84 -4.43 -16.64 -4.63
CA ASN A 84 -3.81 -15.50 -3.95
C ASN A 84 -2.38 -15.75 -3.45
N ARG A 85 -1.80 -16.93 -3.70
CA ARG A 85 -0.42 -17.27 -3.34
C ARG A 85 0.61 -16.20 -3.75
N PRO A 86 0.56 -15.60 -4.97
CA PRO A 86 1.48 -14.52 -5.33
C PRO A 86 1.34 -13.28 -4.43
N LEU A 87 0.11 -12.96 -4.02
CA LEU A 87 -0.17 -11.84 -3.10
C LEU A 87 0.38 -12.13 -1.70
N PHE A 88 0.16 -13.34 -1.18
CA PHE A 88 0.68 -13.74 0.14
C PHE A 88 2.21 -13.81 0.17
N ASN A 89 2.85 -14.24 -0.92
CA ASN A 89 4.30 -14.13 -1.06
C ASN A 89 4.78 -12.67 -0.96
N LEU A 90 4.05 -11.73 -1.57
CA LEU A 90 4.37 -10.31 -1.48
C LEU A 90 4.13 -9.75 -0.07
N ILE A 91 3.07 -10.19 0.63
CA ILE A 91 2.82 -9.84 2.04
C ILE A 91 3.98 -10.28 2.92
N ARG A 92 4.43 -11.54 2.79
CA ARG A 92 5.58 -12.07 3.55
C ARG A 92 6.83 -11.23 3.33
N ARG A 93 7.16 -10.91 2.08
CA ARG A 93 8.30 -10.05 1.72
C ARG A 93 8.17 -8.64 2.29
N ALA A 94 6.97 -8.07 2.30
CA ALA A 94 6.71 -6.74 2.88
C ALA A 94 6.93 -6.74 4.40
N ILE A 95 6.45 -7.76 5.11
CA ILE A 95 6.66 -7.92 6.55
C ILE A 95 8.15 -8.11 6.87
N GLU A 96 8.83 -8.99 6.13
CA GLU A 96 10.28 -9.21 6.26
C GLU A 96 11.06 -7.91 6.04
N TRP A 97 10.71 -7.13 5.01
CA TRP A 97 11.33 -5.83 4.75
C TRP A 97 11.16 -4.87 5.93
N LEU A 98 9.95 -4.75 6.50
CA LEU A 98 9.70 -3.89 7.66
C LEU A 98 10.49 -4.32 8.92
N ASN A 99 10.68 -5.62 9.11
CA ASN A 99 11.44 -6.14 10.25
C ASN A 99 12.95 -5.93 10.09
N ASN A 100 13.47 -6.02 8.86
CA ASN A 100 14.90 -5.95 8.58
C ASN A 100 15.40 -4.56 8.14
N ASN A 101 14.51 -3.55 8.09
CA ASN A 101 14.86 -2.19 7.69
C ASN A 101 14.39 -1.17 8.71
N SER A 102 15.22 -0.15 8.93
CA SER A 102 14.83 1.10 9.58
C SER A 102 14.41 2.15 8.54
N TYR A 103 13.46 2.99 8.93
CA TYR A 103 13.02 4.15 8.17
C TYR A 103 12.58 5.26 9.12
N ASN A 104 12.86 6.51 8.77
CA ASN A 104 12.36 7.70 9.47
C ASN A 104 11.28 8.43 8.66
N THR A 105 10.89 7.87 7.51
CA THR A 105 9.87 8.42 6.60
C THR A 105 8.54 8.60 7.33
N PRO A 106 8.02 9.83 7.44
CA PRO A 106 6.71 10.08 8.02
C PRO A 106 5.60 9.48 7.15
N ILE A 107 4.69 8.75 7.79
CA ILE A 107 3.49 8.20 7.15
C ILE A 107 2.28 8.94 7.71
N VAL A 108 1.64 9.75 6.89
CA VAL A 108 0.61 10.72 7.29
C VAL A 108 -0.75 10.32 6.73
N LYS A 109 -1.79 10.46 7.56
CA LYS A 109 -3.18 10.26 7.11
C LYS A 109 -3.55 11.36 6.12
N TRP A 110 -3.97 10.97 4.92
CA TRP A 110 -4.62 11.90 3.98
C TRP A 110 -6.06 12.15 4.43
N GLU A 111 -6.42 13.39 4.74
CA GLU A 111 -7.76 13.71 5.24
C GLU A 111 -8.76 13.92 4.09
N THR A 112 -9.25 12.82 3.52
CA THR A 112 -10.13 12.79 2.33
C THR A 112 -11.34 13.74 2.43
N LYS A 113 -11.92 13.92 3.62
CA LYS A 113 -13.05 14.85 3.82
C LYS A 113 -12.67 16.31 3.61
N ALA A 114 -11.45 16.69 3.95
CA ALA A 114 -10.97 18.06 3.84
C ALA A 114 -10.28 18.34 2.50
N TRP A 115 -9.62 17.34 1.91
CA TRP A 115 -8.73 17.52 0.76
C TRP A 115 -9.22 16.82 -0.52
N GLY A 116 -10.37 16.15 -0.47
CA GLY A 116 -10.85 15.31 -1.56
C GLY A 116 -10.10 13.99 -1.67
N GLU A 117 -10.35 13.26 -2.75
CA GLU A 117 -9.71 11.96 -3.00
C GLU A 117 -8.19 12.08 -3.05
N ILE A 118 -7.51 11.06 -2.53
CA ILE A 118 -6.05 11.03 -2.56
C ILE A 118 -5.55 11.00 -4.02
N PRO A 119 -4.47 11.71 -4.40
CA PRO A 119 -3.99 11.73 -5.78
C PRO A 119 -3.65 10.34 -6.37
N ALA A 120 -3.41 9.34 -5.53
CA ALA A 120 -3.14 7.97 -5.93
C ALA A 120 -4.41 7.13 -6.18
N ASP A 121 -5.60 7.71 -5.99
CA ASP A 121 -6.87 7.03 -6.24
C ASP A 121 -7.00 6.59 -7.72
N PHE A 122 -7.75 5.51 -7.95
CA PHE A 122 -7.91 4.96 -9.30
C PHE A 122 -9.12 5.56 -10.05
N GLY A 123 -9.94 6.39 -9.41
CA GLY A 123 -11.12 7.01 -10.02
C GLY A 123 -12.24 6.01 -10.35
N ARG A 124 -12.27 4.86 -9.67
CA ARG A 124 -13.24 3.78 -9.89
C ARG A 124 -14.04 3.59 -8.59
N LYS A 125 -14.94 4.52 -8.30
CA LYS A 125 -15.95 4.39 -7.25
C LYS A 125 -17.32 4.18 -7.88
#